data_AF-S4Y8Q2-F1
#
_entry.id   AF-S4Y8Q2-F1
#
_cell.length_a   1.000
_cell.length_b   1.000
_cell.length_c   1.000
_cell.angle_alpha   90.00
_cell.angle_beta   90.00
_cell.angle_gamma   90.00
#
_symmetry.space_group_name_H-M   'P 1'
#
loop_
_entity.id
_entity.type
_entity.pdbx_description
1 polymer ?
#
loop_
_entity_poly.entity_id
_entity_poly.type
_entity_poly.pdbx_seq_one_letter_code
_entity_poly.pdbx_strand_id
1 'polypeptide(L)'
;MMTVFEVVLAPGTGSADLLSAEVLRETGAQIMTLQEAEAVGFQGLKALDGAGDVRLIAVRASDAPWIHRCLETSGAVVSFRAHQVD
;
A
#
# COMPACT_ATOMS: atom_id res chain seq x y z
N MET A 1 15.35 -6.35 2.88
CA MET A 1 14.06 -6.36 3.58
C MET A 1 13.26 -5.06 3.45
N MET A 2 12.23 -5.11 2.60
CA MET A 2 11.16 -4.14 2.46
C MET A 2 9.84 -4.73 2.97
N THR A 3 8.89 -3.87 3.29
CA THR A 3 7.51 -4.26 3.58
C THR A 3 6.62 -3.68 2.49
N VAL A 4 5.76 -4.52 1.92
CA VAL A 4 4.75 -4.13 0.94
C VAL A 4 3.38 -4.24 1.58
N PHE A 5 2.64 -3.15 1.63
CA PHE A 5 1.26 -3.15 2.09
C PHE A 5 0.34 -3.28 0.89
N GLU A 6 -0.47 -4.33 0.86
CA GLU A 6 -1.63 -4.44 0.01
C GLU A 6 -2.78 -3.70 0.67
N VAL A 7 -3.32 -2.68 0.02
CA VAL A 7 -4.33 -1.78 0.58
C VAL A 7 -5.55 -1.77 -0.34
N VAL A 8 -6.68 -2.19 0.19
CA VAL A 8 -7.98 -2.12 -0.49
C VAL A 8 -8.64 -0.81 -0.12
N LEU A 9 -8.91 0.02 -1.12
CA LEU A 9 -9.56 1.30 -0.95
C LEU A 9 -11.08 1.21 -1.06
N ALA A 10 -11.73 2.13 -0.36
CA ALA A 10 -13.16 2.36 -0.53
C ALA A 10 -13.44 2.82 -1.97
N PRO A 11 -14.55 2.36 -2.58
CA PRO A 11 -14.88 2.72 -3.96
C PRO A 11 -14.97 4.23 -4.14
N GLY A 12 -14.36 4.74 -5.22
CA GLY A 12 -14.30 6.18 -5.52
C GLY A 12 -13.15 6.93 -4.84
N THR A 13 -12.30 6.25 -4.06
CA THR A 13 -11.13 6.87 -3.42
C THR A 13 -9.88 6.68 -4.27
N GLY A 14 -9.19 7.79 -4.59
CA GLY A 14 -7.95 7.77 -5.36
C GLY A 14 -6.72 7.54 -4.48
N SER A 15 -5.65 6.99 -5.07
CA SER A 15 -4.38 6.74 -4.38
C SER A 15 -3.65 7.99 -3.89
N ALA A 16 -4.00 9.17 -4.39
CA ALA A 16 -3.38 10.44 -4.00
C ALA A 16 -3.72 10.86 -2.56
N ASP A 17 -4.79 10.33 -1.98
CA ASP A 17 -5.25 10.64 -0.62
C ASP A 17 -4.83 9.59 0.43
N LEU A 18 -4.11 8.53 0.01
CA LEU A 18 -3.73 7.42 0.89
C LEU A 18 -2.66 7.82 1.91
N LEU A 19 -1.63 8.52 1.43
CA LEU A 19 -0.52 9.02 2.23
C LEU A 19 -0.21 10.44 1.79
N SER A 20 -0.12 11.34 2.76
CA SER A 20 0.29 12.72 2.51
C SER A 20 1.68 12.76 1.86
N ALA A 21 1.93 13.76 1.01
CA ALA A 21 3.22 13.96 0.35
C ALA A 21 4.40 14.04 1.33
N GLU A 22 4.15 14.50 2.56
CA GLU A 22 5.13 14.53 3.65
C GLU A 22 5.52 13.12 4.09
N VAL A 23 4.53 12.24 4.33
CA VAL A 23 4.77 10.83 4.69
C VAL A 23 5.52 10.09 3.59
N LEU A 24 5.16 10.31 2.32
CA LEU A 24 5.88 9.72 1.19
C LEU A 24 7.35 10.16 1.13
N ARG A 25 7.63 11.44 1.40
CA ARG A 25 9.00 11.97 1.45
C ARG A 25 9.81 11.41 2.61
N GLU A 26 9.23 11.31 3.80
CA GLU A 26 9.95 10.86 4.99
C GLU A 26 10.21 9.35 4.98
N THR A 27 9.17 8.56 4.68
CA THR A 27 9.26 7.10 4.69
C THR A 27 9.88 6.53 3.41
N GLY A 28 9.95 7.33 2.33
CA GLY A 28 10.33 6.86 1.01
C GLY A 28 9.36 5.82 0.44
N ALA A 29 8.12 5.80 0.94
CA ALA A 29 7.11 4.87 0.48
C ALA A 29 6.77 5.12 -1.00
N GLN A 30 6.62 4.05 -1.77
CA GLN A 30 6.13 4.09 -3.14
C GLN A 30 4.76 3.45 -3.22
N ILE A 31 3.79 4.23 -3.69
CA ILE A 31 2.44 3.74 -4.00
C ILE A 31 2.43 3.32 -5.47
N MET A 32 1.99 2.10 -5.73
CA MET A 32 1.88 1.54 -7.07
C MET A 32 0.60 0.72 -7.20
N THR A 33 0.17 0.52 -8.43
CA THR A 33 -0.92 -0.41 -8.77
C THR A 33 -0.43 -1.86 -8.71
N LEU A 34 -1.38 -2.80 -8.67
CA LEU A 34 -1.06 -4.23 -8.74
C LEU A 34 -0.20 -4.57 -9.97
N GLN A 35 -0.56 -4.00 -11.13
CA GLN A 35 0.14 -4.22 -12.39
C GLN A 35 1.58 -3.68 -12.37
N GLU A 36 1.80 -2.51 -11.76
CA GLU A 36 3.15 -1.95 -11.61
C GLU A 36 4.01 -2.80 -10.67
N ALA A 37 3.42 -3.34 -9.60
CA ALA A 37 4.12 -4.24 -8.69
C ALA A 37 4.50 -5.58 -9.36
N GLU A 38 3.61 -6.13 -10.18
CA GLU A 38 3.93 -7.31 -11.00
C GLU A 38 5.10 -7.01 -11.95
N ALA A 39 5.16 -5.81 -12.53
CA ALA A 39 6.24 -5.40 -13.43
C ALA A 39 7.60 -5.27 -12.73
N VAL A 40 7.63 -4.95 -11.43
CA VAL A 40 8.87 -4.94 -10.62
C VAL A 40 9.16 -6.29 -9.95
N GLY A 41 8.35 -7.32 -10.21
CA GLY A 41 8.61 -8.70 -9.79
C GLY A 41 7.90 -9.13 -8.50
N PHE A 42 6.97 -8.34 -7.97
CA PHE A 42 6.10 -8.80 -6.88
C PHE A 42 5.04 -9.75 -7.44
N GLN A 43 5.19 -11.05 -7.15
CA GLN A 43 4.24 -12.09 -7.56
C GLN A 43 3.42 -12.58 -6.37
N GLY A 44 2.17 -13.00 -6.63
CA GLY A 44 1.28 -13.57 -5.61
C GLY A 44 0.36 -12.56 -4.90
N LEU A 45 0.40 -11.29 -5.30
CA LEU A 45 -0.57 -10.28 -4.89
C LEU A 45 -1.80 -10.46 -5.78
N LYS A 46 -2.83 -11.13 -5.26
CA LYS A 46 -4.12 -11.23 -5.93
C LYS A 46 -5.06 -10.26 -5.25
N ALA A 47 -5.49 -9.24 -5.98
CA ALA A 47 -6.71 -8.53 -5.59
C ALA A 47 -7.80 -9.57 -5.37
N LEU A 48 -8.43 -9.57 -4.19
CA LEU A 48 -9.62 -10.37 -3.96
C LEU A 48 -10.63 -10.02 -5.07
N ASP A 49 -11.11 -11.01 -5.82
CA ASP A 49 -12.13 -10.78 -6.86
C ASP A 49 -13.31 -9.99 -6.25
N GLY A 50 -13.53 -8.77 -6.73
CA GLY A 50 -14.55 -7.84 -6.20
C GLY A 50 -14.09 -6.88 -5.09
N ALA A 51 -12.84 -6.98 -4.60
CA ALA A 51 -12.21 -5.89 -3.86
C ALA A 51 -11.97 -4.73 -4.83
N GLY A 52 -12.28 -3.51 -4.41
CA GLY A 52 -12.27 -2.31 -5.24
C GLY A 52 -10.88 -1.87 -5.72
N ASP A 53 -10.59 -0.58 -5.62
CA ASP A 53 -9.27 -0.04 -5.99
C ASP A 53 -8.19 -0.58 -5.04
N VAL A 54 -7.34 -1.49 -5.53
CA VAL A 54 -6.22 -2.04 -4.74
C VAL A 54 -4.95 -1.25 -5.04
N ARG A 55 -4.27 -0.80 -4.00
CA ARG A 55 -2.98 -0.11 -4.05
C ARG A 55 -1.94 -0.84 -3.23
N LEU A 56 -0.72 -0.81 -3.73
CA LEU A 56 0.42 -1.42 -3.08
C LEU A 56 1.35 -0.32 -2.61
N ILE A 57 1.78 -0.40 -1.35
CA ILE A 57 2.69 0.57 -0.74
C ILE A 57 3.96 -0.14 -0.34
N ALA A 58 5.02 0.04 -1.12
CA ALA A 58 6.34 -0.49 -0.83
C ALA A 58 7.10 0.50 0.06
N VAL A 59 7.61 0.04 1.19
CA VAL A 59 8.34 0.87 2.16
C VAL A 59 9.47 0.08 2.81
N ARG A 60 10.47 0.76 3.38
CA ARG A 60 11.51 0.10 4.18
C ARG A 60 10.90 -0.53 5.43
N ALA A 61 11.45 -1.67 5.86
CA ALA A 61 10.95 -2.37 7.05
C ALA A 61 10.94 -1.49 8.33
N SER A 62 11.91 -0.57 8.46
CA SER A 62 11.99 0.37 9.59
C SER A 62 10.82 1.36 9.64
N ASP A 63 10.27 1.72 8.49
CA ASP A 63 9.19 2.70 8.32
C ASP A 63 7.81 2.02 8.26
N ALA A 64 7.76 0.69 8.20
CA ALA A 64 6.52 -0.09 8.11
C ALA A 64 5.53 0.15 9.27
N PRO A 65 5.96 0.26 10.55
CA PRO A 65 5.03 0.55 11.66
C PRO A 65 4.31 1.90 11.50
N TRP A 66 4.97 2.88 10.86
CA TRP A 66 4.38 4.19 10.60
C TRP A 66 3.28 4.08 9.55
N ILE A 67 3.56 3.42 8.42
CA ILE A 67 2.57 3.19 7.35
C ILE A 67 1.38 2.41 7.88
N HIS A 68 1.61 1.35 8.66
CA HIS A 68 0.54 0.57 9.28
C HIS A 68 -0.41 1.47 10.08
N ARG A 69 0.13 2.34 10.96
CA ARG A 69 -0.67 3.26 11.76
C ARG A 69 -1.44 4.27 10.91
N CYS A 70 -0.84 4.80 9.85
CA CYS A 70 -1.52 5.69 8.90
C CYS A 70 -2.73 5.00 8.26
N LEU A 71 -2.56 3.75 7.80
CA LEU A 71 -3.61 2.96 7.17
C LEU A 71 -4.75 2.64 8.14
N GLU A 72 -4.45 2.29 9.39
CA GLU A 72 -5.46 2.03 10.43
C GLU A 72 -6.35 3.24 10.73
N THR A 73 -5.78 4.45 10.64
CA THR A 73 -6.51 5.69 10.91
C THR A 73 -7.22 6.26 9.68
N SER A 74 -7.00 5.68 8.50
CA SER A 74 -7.50 6.22 7.23
C SER A 74 -8.91 5.73 6.94
N GLY A 75 -9.86 6.65 6.83
CA GLY A 75 -11.24 6.34 6.43
C GLY A 75 -11.38 5.92 4.95
N ALA A 76 -10.32 6.08 4.16
CA ALA A 76 -10.25 5.66 2.76
C ALA A 76 -9.94 4.16 2.60
N VAL A 77 -9.44 3.51 3.65
CA VAL A 77 -8.96 2.13 3.62
C VAL A 77 -10.06 1.21 4.14
N VAL A 78 -10.44 0.24 3.32
CA VAL A 78 -11.40 -0.81 3.70
C VAL A 78 -10.68 -1.94 4.44
N SER A 79 -9.53 -2.34 3.92
CA SER A 79 -8.67 -3.36 4.53
C SER A 79 -7.25 -3.24 4.00
N PHE A 80 -6.28 -3.78 4.73
CA PHE A 80 -4.92 -3.87 4.24
C PHE A 80 -4.20 -5.11 4.79
N ARG A 81 -3.13 -5.54 4.10
CA ARG A 81 -2.28 -6.66 4.47
C ARG A 81 -0.82 -6.32 4.25
N ALA A 82 0.03 -6.61 5.23
CA ALA A 82 1.47 -6.42 5.09
C ALA A 82 2.15 -7.71 4.61
N HIS A 83 3.04 -7.55 3.63
CA HIS A 83 3.89 -8.59 3.07
C HIS A 83 5.34 -8.21 3.29
N GLN A 84 6.13 -9.09 3.88
CA GLN A 84 7.55 -8.87 4.06
C GLN A 84 8.30 -9.46 2.86
N VAL A 85 9.16 -8.66 2.25
CA VAL A 85 9.92 -9.04 1.05
C VAL A 85 11.40 -8.79 1.34
N ASP A 86 12.25 -9.80 1.12
CA ASP A 86 13.69 -9.66 1.39
C ASP A 86 14.41 -8.90 0.28
#